data_AF-A0A162RX99-F1
#
_entry.id   AF-A0A162RX99-F1
#
_cell.length_a   1.000
_cell.length_b   1.000
_cell.length_c   1.000
_cell.angle_alpha   90.00
_cell.angle_beta   90.00
_cell.angle_gamma   90.00
#
_symmetry.space_group_name_H-M   'P 1'
#
loop_
_entity.id
_entity.type
_entity.pdbx_description
1 polymer ?
#
loop_
_entity_poly.entity_id
_entity_poly.type
_entity_poly.pdbx_seq_one_letter_code
_entity_poly.pdbx_strand_id
1 'polypeptide(L)'
;MKKSIGIIILVLALSLVGCQSSVGKNGNNEPSKTVTDDNSKSKEEVNTNAQEKTNTKTDQPSNKLDEESKKKEYRTKLDNIELGFKDFDSTEKSTKDMRDHANERYKQWDAALNEIYGVLKGQLSASDMKNLQNEEIQWIKKRDAKAKEDSAEMKGGTMEPVLYTGSLAQSTKERCYELVDKYMK
;
A
#
# COMPACT_ATOMS: atom_id res chain seq x y z
N MET A 1 25.97 33.24 -21.66
CA MET A 1 25.88 34.38 -20.70
C MET A 1 24.94 33.97 -19.58
N LYS A 2 25.35 34.07 -18.30
CA LYS A 2 24.50 33.68 -17.16
C LYS A 2 23.71 34.91 -16.67
N LYS A 3 22.37 34.85 -16.68
CA LYS A 3 21.51 35.88 -16.08
C LYS A 3 21.03 35.41 -14.71
N SER A 4 21.69 35.84 -13.66
CA SER A 4 21.26 35.59 -12.27
C SER A 4 20.05 36.46 -11.95
N ILE A 5 18.90 35.85 -11.65
CA ILE A 5 17.70 36.56 -11.18
C ILE A 5 17.76 36.59 -9.64
N GLY A 6 17.74 37.79 -9.07
CA GLY A 6 17.81 37.99 -7.63
C GLY A 6 16.50 37.64 -6.93
N ILE A 7 16.57 36.85 -5.86
CA ILE A 7 15.41 36.54 -5.01
C ILE A 7 15.19 37.70 -4.05
N ILE A 8 14.06 38.40 -4.19
CA ILE A 8 13.62 39.43 -3.24
C ILE A 8 12.94 38.72 -2.06
N ILE A 9 13.64 38.66 -0.91
CA ILE A 9 13.10 38.09 0.33
C ILE A 9 12.22 39.15 1.00
N LEU A 10 10.91 39.04 0.84
CA LEU A 10 9.94 39.88 1.55
C LEU A 10 9.71 39.33 2.97
N VAL A 11 10.43 39.88 3.96
CA VAL A 11 10.21 39.57 5.37
C VAL A 11 8.95 40.28 5.87
N LEU A 12 7.88 39.52 6.10
CA LEU A 12 6.70 39.96 6.83
C LEU A 12 6.73 39.35 8.23
N ALA A 13 6.70 40.20 9.26
CA ALA A 13 6.83 39.80 10.65
C ALA A 13 5.86 40.58 11.54
N LEU A 14 5.47 39.94 12.65
CA LEU A 14 4.56 40.44 13.69
C LEU A 14 3.09 40.55 13.24
N SER A 15 2.09 40.35 14.12
CA SER A 15 2.16 40.19 15.58
C SER A 15 1.33 39.00 16.09
N LEU A 16 1.82 38.36 17.15
CA LEU A 16 1.00 37.52 18.03
C LEU A 16 0.71 38.32 19.29
N VAL A 17 -0.58 38.55 19.58
CA VAL A 17 -1.05 39.03 20.89
C VAL A 17 -1.70 37.84 21.59
N GLY A 18 -1.20 37.49 22.77
CA GLY A 18 -1.77 36.44 23.61
C GLY A 18 -2.56 37.00 24.79
N CYS A 19 -3.27 36.12 25.48
CA CYS A 19 -3.67 36.33 26.88
C CYS A 19 -3.63 34.98 27.62
N GLN A 20 -3.59 35.00 28.95
CA GLN A 20 -3.10 33.89 29.77
C GLN A 20 -4.03 33.60 30.97
N SER A 21 -3.86 32.39 31.55
CA SER A 21 -4.50 31.87 32.77
C SER A 21 -5.93 31.32 32.56
N SER A 22 -6.42 30.39 33.38
CA SER A 22 -6.01 30.06 34.76
C SER A 22 -5.88 28.54 35.04
N VAL A 23 -5.39 28.22 36.24
CA VAL A 23 -5.09 26.85 36.71
C VAL A 23 -6.25 26.30 37.55
N GLY A 24 -6.69 25.08 37.24
CA GLY A 24 -7.45 24.23 38.17
C GLY A 24 -6.56 23.10 38.69
N LYS A 25 -6.53 22.88 40.02
CA LYS A 25 -5.60 21.93 40.67
C LYS A 25 -6.30 21.06 41.71
N ASN A 26 -6.48 19.78 41.37
CA ASN A 26 -6.66 18.63 42.29
C ASN A 26 -6.57 17.34 41.45
N GLY A 27 -6.00 16.22 41.90
CA GLY A 27 -5.23 16.00 43.14
C GLY A 27 -5.28 14.52 43.57
N ASN A 28 -4.14 13.97 44.03
CA ASN A 28 -4.00 12.69 44.76
C ASN A 28 -4.23 11.40 43.91
N ASN A 29 -3.49 10.29 44.03
CA ASN A 29 -2.32 9.93 44.86
C ASN A 29 -1.43 8.88 44.15
N GLU A 30 -0.14 8.84 44.50
CA GLU A 30 0.80 7.70 44.38
C GLU A 30 0.87 6.97 45.76
N PRO A 31 1.64 5.87 46.02
CA PRO A 31 2.63 5.15 45.19
C PRO A 31 2.58 3.60 45.24
N SER A 32 3.57 2.97 44.56
CA SER A 32 4.40 1.83 45.05
C SER A 32 4.34 0.43 44.36
N LYS A 33 5.56 0.02 43.98
CA LYS A 33 6.23 -1.31 43.94
C LYS A 33 5.66 -2.36 44.91
N THR A 34 5.73 -3.68 44.67
CA THR A 34 6.94 -4.56 44.56
C THR A 34 6.67 -5.86 43.76
N VAL A 35 7.54 -6.36 42.86
CA VAL A 35 8.76 -7.24 42.99
C VAL A 35 8.49 -8.75 43.19
N THR A 36 8.74 -9.53 42.11
CA THR A 36 9.12 -10.98 41.99
C THR A 36 8.34 -12.05 42.81
N ASP A 37 8.58 -13.38 42.88
CA ASP A 37 9.53 -14.44 42.39
C ASP A 37 8.73 -15.78 42.31
N ASP A 38 9.13 -16.95 41.76
CA ASP A 38 10.02 -17.40 40.66
C ASP A 38 9.83 -18.94 40.43
N ASN A 39 10.35 -19.49 39.31
CA ASN A 39 10.91 -20.85 39.11
C ASN A 39 10.05 -22.14 38.91
N SER A 40 10.56 -22.97 37.97
CA SER A 40 10.63 -24.45 37.96
C SER A 40 9.38 -25.37 37.84
N LYS A 41 9.50 -26.65 37.42
CA LYS A 41 10.42 -27.36 36.48
C LYS A 41 10.07 -28.87 36.41
N SER A 42 10.16 -29.47 35.20
CA SER A 42 10.17 -30.93 34.95
C SER A 42 8.84 -31.68 35.28
N LYS A 43 8.60 -32.93 34.83
CA LYS A 43 9.51 -33.92 34.21
C LYS A 43 8.85 -34.78 33.11
N GLU A 44 9.67 -35.62 32.49
CA GLU A 44 9.42 -36.55 31.37
C GLU A 44 8.32 -37.59 31.62
N GLU A 45 7.71 -38.09 30.54
CA GLU A 45 7.75 -39.54 30.23
C GLU A 45 7.96 -39.74 28.72
N VAL A 46 8.53 -40.89 28.35
CA VAL A 46 8.83 -41.32 26.97
C VAL A 46 8.34 -42.76 26.80
N ASN A 47 7.81 -43.10 25.62
CA ASN A 47 7.72 -44.50 25.21
C ASN A 47 7.88 -44.64 23.68
N THR A 48 8.34 -45.81 23.21
CA THR A 48 8.81 -45.98 21.82
C THR A 48 8.62 -47.41 21.30
N ASN A 49 8.07 -47.53 20.09
CA ASN A 49 8.18 -48.63 19.11
C ASN A 49 7.43 -48.16 17.83
N ALA A 50 7.89 -48.28 16.57
CA ALA A 50 8.48 -49.41 15.83
C ALA A 50 7.49 -50.60 15.67
N GLN A 51 7.22 -51.22 14.51
CA GLN A 51 7.64 -51.09 13.09
C GLN A 51 6.58 -51.88 12.26
N GLU A 52 6.34 -51.77 10.94
CA GLU A 52 6.90 -51.03 9.78
C GLU A 52 5.92 -51.17 8.57
N LYS A 53 6.16 -50.44 7.45
CA LYS A 53 5.56 -50.63 6.08
C LYS A 53 4.09 -50.16 5.93
N THR A 54 3.60 -49.78 4.74
CA THR A 54 4.10 -49.98 3.37
C THR A 54 3.91 -48.72 2.49
N ASN A 55 4.68 -48.61 1.40
CA ASN A 55 4.56 -47.56 0.38
C ASN A 55 3.16 -47.49 -0.27
N THR A 56 2.68 -46.26 -0.51
CA THR A 56 2.18 -45.86 -1.85
C THR A 56 2.59 -44.42 -2.11
N LYS A 57 3.08 -44.12 -3.33
CA LYS A 57 3.16 -42.75 -3.83
C LYS A 57 1.78 -42.28 -4.27
N THR A 58 1.41 -41.05 -3.92
CA THR A 58 0.43 -40.27 -4.69
C THR A 58 1.05 -38.93 -5.03
N ASP A 59 1.91 -38.93 -6.05
CA ASP A 59 2.31 -37.71 -6.74
C ASP A 59 1.02 -37.14 -7.39
N GLN A 60 0.42 -36.09 -6.82
CA GLN A 60 -0.87 -35.52 -7.27
C GLN A 60 -0.67 -34.23 -8.09
N PRO A 61 -0.69 -34.29 -9.43
CA PRO A 61 -0.63 -33.10 -10.28
C PRO A 61 -2.02 -32.45 -10.44
N SER A 62 -2.52 -31.76 -9.42
CA SER A 62 -3.74 -30.90 -9.52
C SER A 62 -3.43 -29.40 -9.61
N ASN A 63 -2.36 -28.92 -8.96
CA ASN A 63 -2.00 -27.50 -8.82
C ASN A 63 -1.43 -26.85 -10.11
N LYS A 64 -2.13 -26.99 -11.23
CA LYS A 64 -1.94 -26.17 -12.44
C LYS A 64 -3.23 -25.57 -12.97
N LEU A 65 -4.34 -26.31 -12.91
CA LEU A 65 -5.64 -25.83 -13.40
C LEU A 65 -6.22 -24.72 -12.52
N ASP A 66 -6.13 -24.87 -11.20
CA ASP A 66 -6.68 -23.91 -10.23
C ASP A 66 -5.86 -22.60 -10.18
N GLU A 67 -4.54 -22.71 -10.39
CA GLU A 67 -3.61 -21.58 -10.42
C GLU A 67 -3.84 -20.75 -11.70
N GLU A 68 -3.73 -21.34 -12.91
CA GLU A 68 -3.98 -20.61 -14.17
C GLU A 68 -5.40 -19.98 -14.22
N SER A 69 -6.37 -20.61 -13.55
CA SER A 69 -7.70 -20.05 -13.32
C SER A 69 -7.68 -18.79 -12.44
N LYS A 70 -6.96 -18.81 -11.30
CA LYS A 70 -6.84 -17.66 -10.38
C LYS A 70 -6.15 -16.45 -11.04
N LYS A 71 -5.06 -16.67 -11.77
CA LYS A 71 -4.39 -15.61 -12.55
C LYS A 71 -5.33 -14.99 -13.58
N LYS A 72 -6.09 -15.82 -14.30
CA LYS A 72 -7.06 -15.37 -15.32
C LYS A 72 -8.25 -14.60 -14.71
N GLU A 73 -8.75 -15.04 -13.57
CA GLU A 73 -9.79 -14.35 -12.79
C GLU A 73 -9.34 -12.93 -12.43
N TYR A 74 -8.14 -12.78 -11.88
CA TYR A 74 -7.63 -11.46 -11.52
C TYR A 74 -7.31 -10.58 -12.73
N ARG A 75 -6.75 -11.12 -13.82
CA ARG A 75 -6.62 -10.34 -15.07
C ARG A 75 -7.97 -9.80 -15.55
N THR A 76 -8.99 -10.67 -15.62
CA THR A 76 -10.35 -10.27 -15.98
C THR A 76 -10.90 -9.19 -15.06
N LYS A 77 -10.62 -9.27 -13.75
CA LYS A 77 -11.00 -8.24 -12.77
C LYS A 77 -10.32 -6.89 -13.03
N LEU A 78 -9.00 -6.87 -13.30
CA LEU A 78 -8.29 -5.63 -13.63
C LEU A 78 -8.80 -5.02 -14.94
N ASP A 79 -9.00 -5.84 -15.97
CA ASP A 79 -9.55 -5.39 -17.26
C ASP A 79 -10.94 -4.75 -17.09
N ASN A 80 -11.79 -5.32 -16.23
CA ASN A 80 -13.10 -4.75 -15.88
C ASN A 80 -13.00 -3.42 -15.10
N ILE A 81 -11.96 -3.22 -14.27
CA ILE A 81 -11.76 -1.94 -13.57
C ILE A 81 -11.40 -0.85 -14.59
N GLU A 82 -10.46 -1.09 -15.52
CA GLU A 82 -10.11 -0.10 -16.54
C GLU A 82 -11.29 0.19 -17.49
N LEU A 83 -12.03 -0.84 -17.90
CA LEU A 83 -13.26 -0.68 -18.70
C LEU A 83 -14.32 0.18 -18.01
N GLY A 84 -14.37 0.20 -16.68
CA GLY A 84 -15.27 1.05 -15.90
C GLY A 84 -14.92 2.55 -15.94
N PHE A 85 -13.72 2.93 -16.38
CA PHE A 85 -13.27 4.32 -16.47
C PHE A 85 -13.11 4.85 -17.90
N LYS A 86 -13.13 3.97 -18.91
CA LYS A 86 -12.82 4.28 -20.33
C LYS A 86 -13.66 5.42 -20.95
N ASP A 87 -14.92 5.56 -20.54
CA ASP A 87 -15.90 6.45 -21.19
C ASP A 87 -15.85 7.89 -20.65
N PHE A 88 -14.93 8.19 -19.72
CA PHE A 88 -14.88 9.49 -19.06
C PHE A 88 -14.61 10.65 -20.04
N ASP A 89 -13.63 10.51 -20.93
CA ASP A 89 -13.18 11.57 -21.85
C ASP A 89 -14.15 11.84 -23.03
N SER A 90 -15.33 11.20 -23.04
CA SER A 90 -16.35 11.30 -24.10
C SER A 90 -17.04 12.67 -24.23
N THR A 91 -16.87 13.56 -23.26
CA THR A 91 -17.62 14.82 -23.11
C THR A 91 -16.84 15.83 -22.27
N GLU A 92 -17.07 17.13 -22.50
CA GLU A 92 -16.53 18.23 -21.69
C GLU A 92 -16.74 18.03 -20.19
N LYS A 93 -15.71 18.28 -19.38
CA LYS A 93 -15.71 18.09 -17.91
C LYS A 93 -15.29 19.36 -17.18
N SER A 94 -15.83 19.60 -16.00
CA SER A 94 -15.22 20.56 -15.08
C SER A 94 -14.00 19.96 -14.39
N THR A 95 -13.07 20.80 -13.93
CA THR A 95 -11.91 20.34 -13.12
C THR A 95 -12.34 19.60 -11.84
N LYS A 96 -13.54 19.88 -11.31
CA LYS A 96 -14.11 19.10 -10.20
C LYS A 96 -14.37 17.66 -10.64
N ASP A 97 -15.03 17.46 -11.78
CA ASP A 97 -15.38 16.11 -12.26
C ASP A 97 -14.13 15.31 -12.63
N MET A 98 -13.12 15.96 -13.22
CA MET A 98 -11.82 15.36 -13.50
C MET A 98 -11.11 14.89 -12.22
N ARG A 99 -11.10 15.73 -11.17
CA ARG A 99 -10.52 15.38 -9.87
C ARG A 99 -11.27 14.24 -9.19
N ASP A 100 -12.60 14.30 -9.19
CA ASP A 100 -13.43 13.33 -8.50
C ASP A 100 -13.38 11.96 -9.23
N HIS A 101 -13.28 11.95 -10.57
CA HIS A 101 -12.94 10.76 -11.36
C HIS A 101 -11.54 10.22 -11.03
N ALA A 102 -10.50 11.06 -11.03
CA ALA A 102 -9.13 10.62 -10.73
C ALA A 102 -9.03 9.98 -9.33
N ASN A 103 -9.71 10.57 -8.34
CA ASN A 103 -9.81 10.04 -6.98
C ASN A 103 -10.47 8.65 -6.94
N GLU A 104 -11.61 8.46 -7.61
CA GLU A 104 -12.29 7.16 -7.63
C GLU A 104 -11.47 6.11 -8.43
N ARG A 105 -10.84 6.49 -9.54
CA ARG A 105 -9.94 5.61 -10.31
C ARG A 105 -8.75 5.17 -9.46
N TYR A 106 -8.09 6.08 -8.74
CA TYR A 106 -7.01 5.70 -7.83
C TYR A 106 -7.50 4.76 -6.71
N LYS A 107 -8.65 5.07 -6.09
CA LYS A 107 -9.27 4.26 -5.04
C LYS A 107 -9.58 2.82 -5.48
N GLN A 108 -10.08 2.61 -6.71
CA GLN A 108 -10.32 1.27 -7.23
C GLN A 108 -9.02 0.50 -7.50
N TRP A 109 -7.99 1.15 -8.05
CA TRP A 109 -6.68 0.50 -8.28
C TRP A 109 -5.94 0.19 -6.98
N ASP A 110 -5.97 1.08 -5.97
CA ASP A 110 -5.33 0.84 -4.68
C ASP A 110 -6.05 -0.30 -3.91
N ALA A 111 -7.38 -0.37 -3.97
CA ALA A 111 -8.14 -1.50 -3.45
C ALA A 111 -7.75 -2.83 -4.14
N ALA A 112 -7.65 -2.84 -5.47
CA ALA A 112 -7.23 -4.01 -6.24
C ALA A 112 -5.78 -4.44 -5.93
N LEU A 113 -4.86 -3.48 -5.75
CA LEU A 113 -3.47 -3.75 -5.37
C LEU A 113 -3.39 -4.43 -4.00
N ASN A 114 -4.10 -3.89 -3.00
CA ASN A 114 -4.15 -4.46 -1.65
C ASN A 114 -4.76 -5.86 -1.64
N GLU A 115 -5.76 -6.13 -2.48
CA GLU A 115 -6.38 -7.46 -2.64
C GLU A 115 -5.42 -8.47 -3.28
N ILE A 116 -4.74 -8.09 -4.37
CA ILE A 116 -3.69 -8.91 -5.01
C ILE A 116 -2.57 -9.21 -4.02
N TYR A 117 -2.07 -8.20 -3.31
CA TYR A 117 -1.05 -8.37 -2.27
C TYR A 117 -1.55 -9.21 -1.08
N GLY A 118 -2.87 -9.32 -0.88
CA GLY A 118 -3.51 -10.28 0.01
C GLY A 118 -3.40 -11.72 -0.48
N VAL A 119 -3.74 -11.99 -1.75
CA VAL A 119 -3.64 -13.32 -2.38
C VAL A 119 -2.20 -13.81 -2.44
N LEU A 120 -1.26 -12.94 -2.82
CA LEU A 120 0.15 -13.32 -2.98
C LEU A 120 0.80 -13.78 -1.67
N LYS A 121 0.35 -13.31 -0.50
CA LYS A 121 0.78 -13.83 0.82
C LYS A 121 0.41 -15.30 1.04
N GLY A 122 -0.60 -15.82 0.34
CA GLY A 122 -0.99 -17.23 0.37
C GLY A 122 -0.32 -18.09 -0.72
N GLN A 123 0.00 -17.52 -1.89
CA GLN A 123 0.62 -18.24 -3.00
C GLN A 123 2.16 -18.27 -2.97
N LEU A 124 2.82 -17.26 -2.40
CA LEU A 124 4.29 -17.12 -2.41
C LEU A 124 4.98 -17.80 -1.21
N SER A 125 6.25 -18.17 -1.36
CA SER A 125 7.06 -18.59 -0.21
C SER A 125 7.37 -17.40 0.70
N ALA A 126 7.73 -17.66 1.96
CA ALA A 126 8.15 -16.61 2.89
C ALA A 126 9.39 -15.82 2.41
N SER A 127 10.23 -16.41 1.54
CA SER A 127 11.37 -15.73 0.91
C SER A 127 10.88 -14.80 -0.21
N ASP A 128 10.03 -15.29 -1.10
CA ASP A 128 9.54 -14.52 -2.26
C ASP A 128 8.63 -13.38 -1.82
N MET A 129 7.78 -13.62 -0.81
CA MET A 129 6.93 -12.60 -0.20
C MET A 129 7.74 -11.50 0.48
N LYS A 130 8.89 -11.84 1.09
CA LYS A 130 9.83 -10.86 1.66
C LYS A 130 10.55 -10.06 0.55
N ASN A 131 10.88 -10.68 -0.57
CA ASN A 131 11.44 -9.98 -1.73
C ASN A 131 10.41 -9.01 -2.32
N LEU A 132 9.18 -9.47 -2.55
CA LEU A 132 8.06 -8.65 -3.00
C LEU A 132 7.76 -7.48 -2.05
N GLN A 133 7.78 -7.69 -0.72
CA GLN A 133 7.63 -6.60 0.25
C GLN A 133 8.70 -5.50 0.07
N ASN A 134 9.96 -5.88 -0.21
CA ASN A 134 11.01 -4.93 -0.49
C ASN A 134 10.79 -4.20 -1.82
N GLU A 135 10.27 -4.89 -2.86
CA GLU A 135 9.89 -4.25 -4.11
C GLU A 135 8.79 -3.21 -3.92
N GLU A 136 7.69 -3.54 -3.22
CA GLU A 136 6.60 -2.60 -2.92
C GLU A 136 7.12 -1.33 -2.22
N ILE A 137 8.01 -1.49 -1.23
CA ILE A 137 8.61 -0.35 -0.51
C ILE A 137 9.43 0.56 -1.42
N GLN A 138 10.06 0.05 -2.49
CA GLN A 138 10.75 0.91 -3.47
C GLN A 138 9.82 1.38 -4.60
N TRP A 139 8.80 0.61 -4.96
CA TRP A 139 7.78 0.99 -5.94
C TRP A 139 6.94 2.17 -5.45
N ILE A 140 6.45 2.14 -4.20
CA ILE A 140 5.71 3.26 -3.57
C ILE A 140 6.52 4.56 -3.65
N LYS A 141 7.83 4.51 -3.34
CA LYS A 141 8.70 5.70 -3.43
C LYS A 141 8.83 6.23 -4.86
N LYS A 142 8.90 5.34 -5.86
CA LYS A 142 8.95 5.72 -7.28
C LYS A 142 7.62 6.31 -7.75
N ARG A 143 6.50 5.67 -7.40
CA ARG A 143 5.12 6.14 -7.65
C ARG A 143 4.91 7.54 -7.07
N ASP A 144 5.21 7.73 -5.79
CA ASP A 144 4.99 8.97 -5.05
C ASP A 144 6.01 10.07 -5.42
N ALA A 145 7.11 9.73 -6.10
CA ALA A 145 8.01 10.69 -6.74
C ALA A 145 7.48 11.09 -8.11
N LYS A 146 7.13 10.12 -8.96
CA LYS A 146 6.55 10.34 -10.30
C LYS A 146 5.27 11.18 -10.24
N ALA A 147 4.37 10.92 -9.30
CA ALA A 147 3.15 11.71 -9.17
C ALA A 147 3.42 13.19 -8.86
N LYS A 148 4.50 13.52 -8.15
CA LYS A 148 4.93 14.90 -7.87
C LYS A 148 5.62 15.56 -9.06
N GLU A 149 6.27 14.76 -9.90
CA GLU A 149 6.90 15.21 -11.15
C GLU A 149 5.83 15.51 -12.20
N ASP A 150 4.92 14.56 -12.43
CA ASP A 150 3.79 14.68 -13.39
C ASP A 150 2.83 15.84 -13.06
N SER A 151 2.75 16.27 -11.80
CA SER A 151 1.92 17.40 -11.37
C SER A 151 2.67 18.73 -11.21
N ALA A 152 3.99 18.75 -11.37
CA ALA A 152 4.84 19.88 -10.96
C ALA A 152 4.56 21.18 -11.72
N GLU A 153 4.23 21.10 -13.01
CA GLU A 153 3.98 22.29 -13.86
C GLU A 153 2.69 23.04 -13.47
N MET A 154 1.70 22.33 -12.92
CA MET A 154 0.40 22.90 -12.52
C MET A 154 0.33 23.28 -11.04
N LYS A 155 1.47 23.28 -10.33
CA LYS A 155 1.57 23.42 -8.88
C LYS A 155 0.91 24.70 -8.34
N GLY A 156 0.06 24.53 -7.32
CA GLY A 156 -0.78 25.58 -6.75
C GLY A 156 -2.08 25.86 -7.54
N GLY A 157 -2.23 25.28 -8.73
CA GLY A 157 -3.44 25.34 -9.55
C GLY A 157 -4.43 24.21 -9.24
N THR A 158 -5.68 24.38 -9.68
CA THR A 158 -6.76 23.39 -9.51
C THR A 158 -6.49 22.05 -10.20
N MET A 159 -5.57 22.01 -11.17
CA MET A 159 -5.17 20.80 -11.91
C MET A 159 -4.03 19.99 -11.26
N GLU A 160 -3.23 20.56 -10.36
CA GLU A 160 -2.19 19.81 -9.62
C GLU A 160 -2.74 18.51 -8.99
N PRO A 161 -3.82 18.53 -8.17
CA PRO A 161 -4.37 17.30 -7.58
C PRO A 161 -4.96 16.33 -8.60
N VAL A 162 -5.38 16.80 -9.79
CA VAL A 162 -5.92 15.94 -10.86
C VAL A 162 -4.78 15.14 -11.50
N LEU A 163 -3.70 15.82 -11.88
CA LEU A 163 -2.52 15.18 -12.48
C LEU A 163 -1.82 14.26 -11.46
N TYR A 164 -1.68 14.72 -10.21
CA TYR A 164 -1.08 13.95 -9.13
C TYR A 164 -1.82 12.62 -8.89
N THR A 165 -3.13 12.67 -8.65
CA THR A 165 -3.92 11.45 -8.40
C THR A 165 -4.10 10.60 -9.66
N GLY A 166 -4.16 11.22 -10.85
CA GLY A 166 -4.16 10.50 -12.13
C GLY A 166 -2.89 9.68 -12.35
N SER A 167 -1.72 10.22 -11.99
CA SER A 167 -0.44 9.52 -11.99
C SER A 167 -0.40 8.38 -10.98
N LEU A 168 -0.84 8.63 -9.73
CA LEU A 168 -0.99 7.57 -8.72
C LEU A 168 -1.87 6.42 -9.21
N ALA A 169 -3.03 6.72 -9.82
CA ALA A 169 -3.93 5.74 -10.40
C ALA A 169 -3.27 4.92 -11.51
N GLN A 170 -2.58 5.58 -12.44
CA GLN A 170 -1.96 4.93 -13.58
C GLN A 170 -0.81 3.98 -13.18
N SER A 171 0.11 4.41 -12.31
CA SER A 171 1.18 3.53 -11.85
C SER A 171 0.71 2.44 -10.88
N THR A 172 -0.42 2.65 -10.18
CA THR A 172 -1.05 1.61 -9.35
C THR A 172 -1.72 0.54 -10.22
N LYS A 173 -2.40 0.92 -11.31
CA LYS A 173 -2.86 -0.02 -12.35
C LYS A 173 -1.71 -0.87 -12.89
N GLU A 174 -0.63 -0.22 -13.32
CA GLU A 174 0.55 -0.89 -13.88
C GLU A 174 1.11 -1.95 -12.91
N ARG A 175 1.22 -1.61 -11.62
CA ARG A 175 1.67 -2.56 -10.58
C ARG A 175 0.69 -3.70 -10.35
N CYS A 176 -0.63 -3.46 -10.39
CA CYS A 176 -1.62 -4.54 -10.28
C CYS A 176 -1.43 -5.60 -11.37
N TYR A 177 -1.28 -5.18 -12.63
CA TYR A 177 -1.01 -6.10 -13.74
C TYR A 177 0.35 -6.81 -13.58
N GLU A 178 1.40 -6.07 -13.21
CA GLU A 178 2.73 -6.64 -12.97
C GLU A 178 2.71 -7.74 -11.89
N LEU A 179 1.98 -7.53 -10.79
CA LEU A 179 1.88 -8.50 -9.70
C LEU A 179 1.13 -9.76 -10.11
N VAL A 180 0.02 -9.62 -10.86
CA VAL A 180 -0.73 -10.77 -11.39
C VAL A 180 0.10 -11.52 -12.44
N ASP A 181 0.88 -10.82 -13.27
CA ASP A 181 1.70 -11.46 -14.31
C ASP A 181 2.92 -12.20 -13.75
N LYS A 182 3.62 -11.64 -12.76
CA LYS A 182 4.88 -12.20 -12.24
C LYS A 182 4.69 -13.20 -11.09
N TYR A 183 3.76 -12.92 -10.18
CA TYR A 183 3.70 -13.62 -8.88
C TYR A 183 2.42 -14.42 -8.67
N MET A 184 1.30 -13.99 -9.26
CA MET A 184 0.07 -14.78 -9.19
C MET A 184 0.25 -16.02 -10.07
N LYS A 185 0.12 -17.16 -9.43
CA LYS A 185 0.06 -18.46 -10.10
C LYS A 185 -1.34 -18.61 -10.68
#